data_AF-A0A1C5R991-F1
#
_entry.id   AF-A0A1C5R991-F1
#
_cell.length_a   1.000
_cell.length_b   1.000
_cell.length_c   1.000
_cell.angle_alpha   90.00
_cell.angle_beta   90.00
_cell.angle_gamma   90.00
#
_symmetry.space_group_name_H-M   'P 1'
#
loop_
_entity.id
_entity.type
_entity.pdbx_description
1 polymer ?
#
loop_
_entity_poly.entity_id
_entity_poly.type
_entity_poly.pdbx_seq_one_letter_code
_entity_poly.pdbx_strand_id
1 'polypeptide(L)'
;MKSLTAQKLIGVRIANEILMYLRSKKKAAKEISLYEPIGTDREGNEIKLYDIIETDEEEVAEKIHLKENIQTLYEKVEKELSQRERIILKMRYGLYNGEEYTQREIARQLGISRSYVSRIEKGAVEKLRKSFS
;
A
#
# COMPACT_ATOMS: atom_id res chain seq x y z
N MET A 1 16.08 69.43 -1.59
CA MET A 1 14.94 68.54 -1.92
C MET A 1 15.31 67.13 -2.40
N LYS A 2 16.48 66.87 -3.03
CA LYS A 2 16.85 65.52 -3.53
C LYS A 2 17.20 64.46 -2.45
N SER A 3 17.48 64.88 -1.21
CA SER A 3 17.92 64.00 -0.10
C SER A 3 16.77 63.24 0.59
N LEU A 4 15.60 63.87 0.74
CA LEU A 4 14.42 63.26 1.39
C LEU A 4 13.85 62.09 0.56
N THR A 5 13.89 62.21 -0.76
CA THR A 5 13.39 61.19 -1.70
C THR A 5 14.27 59.94 -1.68
N ALA A 6 15.59 60.11 -1.52
CA ALA A 6 16.54 59.00 -1.42
C ALA A 6 16.36 58.21 -0.11
N GLN A 7 16.20 58.89 1.04
CA GLN A 7 15.90 58.24 2.32
C GLN A 7 14.56 57.48 2.29
N LYS A 8 13.53 58.05 1.66
CA LYS A 8 12.23 57.36 1.48
C LYS A 8 12.37 56.11 0.61
N LEU A 9 13.17 56.16 -0.45
CA LEU A 9 13.43 55.02 -1.34
C LEU A 9 14.24 53.90 -0.65
N ILE A 10 15.20 54.26 0.20
CA ILE A 10 15.98 53.31 1.01
C ILE A 10 15.06 52.58 1.99
N GLY A 11 14.17 53.30 2.69
CA GLY A 11 13.21 52.69 3.60
C GLY A 11 12.28 51.69 2.91
N VAL A 12 11.81 52.00 1.70
CA VAL A 12 10.99 51.08 0.89
C VAL A 12 11.79 49.85 0.47
N ARG A 13 13.07 49.99 0.10
CA ARG A 13 13.94 48.84 -0.23
C ARG A 13 14.16 47.93 0.96
N ILE A 14 14.50 48.48 2.13
CA ILE A 14 14.72 47.71 3.36
C ILE A 14 13.44 46.96 3.75
N ALA A 15 12.28 47.63 3.72
CA ALA A 15 11.00 46.99 4.01
C ALA A 15 10.69 45.83 3.04
N ASN A 16 10.97 46.01 1.75
CA ASN A 16 10.77 44.97 0.75
C ASN A 16 11.72 43.78 0.95
N GLU A 17 12.96 44.02 1.33
CA GLU A 17 13.96 42.99 1.59
C GLU A 17 13.64 42.19 2.86
N ILE A 18 13.20 42.85 3.94
CA ILE A 18 12.65 42.20 5.14
C ILE A 18 11.41 41.36 4.80
N LEU A 19 10.50 41.90 3.99
CA LEU A 19 9.30 41.18 3.56
C LEU A 19 9.66 39.92 2.74
N MET A 20 10.64 40.02 1.85
CA MET A 20 11.13 38.89 1.06
C MET A 20 11.79 37.83 1.94
N TYR A 21 12.59 38.24 2.93
CA TYR A 21 13.21 37.33 3.91
C TYR A 21 12.16 36.61 4.78
N LEU A 22 11.12 37.30 5.24
CA LEU A 22 10.03 36.68 6.01
C LEU A 22 9.19 35.74 5.13
N ARG A 23 8.95 36.08 3.85
CA ARG A 23 8.25 35.20 2.89
C ARG A 23 9.02 33.93 2.56
N SER A 24 10.35 33.99 2.45
CA SER A 24 11.17 32.80 2.22
C SER A 24 11.18 31.88 3.44
N LYS A 25 11.26 32.45 4.65
CA LYS A 25 11.13 31.70 5.92
C LYS A 25 9.74 31.09 6.11
N LYS A 26 8.66 31.72 5.62
CA LYS A 26 7.29 31.18 5.69
C LYS A 26 7.10 29.87 4.91
N LYS A 27 7.92 29.60 3.88
CA LYS A 27 7.93 28.29 3.20
C LYS A 27 8.47 27.18 4.10
N ALA A 28 9.48 27.48 4.93
CA ALA A 28 10.01 26.56 5.94
C ALA A 28 9.10 26.44 7.19
N ALA A 29 8.24 27.43 7.46
CA ALA A 29 7.28 27.37 8.57
C ALA A 29 6.18 26.29 8.42
N LYS A 30 6.21 25.53 7.32
CA LYS A 30 5.36 24.34 7.10
C LYS A 30 6.08 23.02 7.39
N GLU A 31 7.38 23.05 7.69
CA GLU A 31 8.18 21.90 8.07
C GLU A 31 8.23 21.87 9.60
N ILE A 32 7.57 20.88 10.20
CA ILE A 32 7.62 20.64 11.65
C ILE A 32 8.59 19.49 11.92
N SER A 33 9.44 19.63 12.94
CA SER A 33 10.34 18.56 13.35
C SER A 33 9.55 17.46 14.05
N LEU A 34 9.69 16.22 13.59
CA LEU A 34 9.03 15.07 14.24
C LEU A 34 9.53 14.85 15.68
N TYR A 35 10.73 15.33 16.00
CA TYR A 35 11.32 15.18 17.33
C TYR A 35 11.00 16.36 18.27
N GLU A 36 10.22 17.34 17.80
CA GLU A 36 9.80 18.47 18.63
C GLU A 36 8.71 18.04 19.63
N PRO A 37 8.83 18.40 20.92
CA PRO A 37 7.81 18.09 21.90
C PRO A 37 6.54 18.89 21.60
N ILE A 38 5.41 18.20 21.51
CA ILE A 38 4.09 18.80 21.26
C ILE A 38 3.21 18.88 22.51
N GLY A 39 3.66 18.29 23.61
CA GLY A 39 2.99 18.34 24.90
C GLY A 39 3.76 17.56 25.96
N THR A 40 3.18 17.47 27.15
CA THR A 40 3.68 16.66 28.27
C THR A 40 2.58 15.72 28.75
N ASP A 41 2.94 14.49 29.10
CA ASP A 41 2.02 13.54 29.71
C ASP A 41 1.69 13.93 31.18
N ARG A 42 0.90 13.09 31.86
CA ARG A 42 0.51 13.32 33.27
C ARG A 42 1.68 13.15 34.26
N GLU A 43 2.77 12.52 33.82
CA GLU A 43 3.98 12.23 34.60
C GLU A 43 5.11 13.25 34.31
N GLY A 44 4.89 14.18 33.37
CA GLY A 44 5.82 15.24 33.00
C GLY A 44 6.80 14.87 31.90
N ASN A 45 6.65 13.70 31.24
CA ASN A 45 7.48 13.33 30.11
C ASN A 45 7.03 14.08 28.85
N GLU A 46 8.00 14.50 28.04
CA GLU A 46 7.74 15.15 26.76
C GLU A 46 7.14 14.16 25.76
N ILE A 47 6.01 14.53 25.17
CA ILE A 47 5.39 13.79 24.07
C ILE A 47 5.84 14.44 22.76
N LYS A 48 6.53 13.68 21.90
CA LYS A 48 7.00 14.18 20.60
C LYS A 48 6.01 13.82 19.51
N LEU A 49 6.05 14.58 18.41
CA LEU A 49 5.19 14.31 17.26
C LEU A 49 5.45 12.92 16.66
N TYR A 50 6.70 12.45 16.65
CA TYR A 50 7.10 11.12 16.20
C TYR A 50 6.38 9.99 16.96
N ASP A 51 6.16 10.16 18.28
CA ASP A 51 5.57 9.12 19.13
C ASP A 51 4.05 8.98 18.91
N ILE A 52 3.42 9.94 18.21
CA ILE A 52 1.98 9.99 17.93
C ILE A 52 1.64 9.59 16.50
N ILE A 53 2.59 9.73 15.58
CA ILE A 53 2.37 9.34 14.19
C ILE A 53 2.34 7.81 14.13
N GLU A 54 1.14 7.26 13.98
CA GLU A 54 0.95 5.85 13.66
C GLU A 54 1.64 5.55 12.31
N THR A 55 2.57 4.60 12.31
CA THR A 55 3.14 4.03 11.09
C THR A 55 2.26 2.88 10.62
N ASP A 56 1.95 2.84 9.32
CA ASP A 56 1.33 1.68 8.65
C ASP A 56 2.30 0.47 8.55
N GLU A 57 3.24 0.31 9.48
CA GLU A 57 4.29 -0.72 9.43
C GLU A 57 3.72 -2.14 9.48
N GLU A 58 2.61 -2.34 10.20
CA GLU A 58 1.85 -3.59 10.18
C GLU A 58 1.35 -3.93 8.77
N GLU A 59 0.95 -2.92 8.00
CA GLU A 59 0.52 -3.10 6.61
C GLU A 59 1.69 -3.56 5.71
N VAL A 60 2.93 -3.15 6.00
CA VAL A 60 4.12 -3.50 5.20
C VAL A 60 4.53 -4.96 5.42
N ALA A 61 4.59 -5.41 6.68
CA ALA A 61 4.94 -6.80 6.99
C ALA A 61 3.89 -7.78 6.42
N GLU A 62 2.61 -7.47 6.57
CA GLU A 62 1.52 -8.28 5.99
C GLU A 62 1.58 -8.34 4.47
N LYS A 63 1.88 -7.23 3.79
CA LYS A 63 2.06 -7.20 2.32
C LYS A 63 3.19 -8.10 1.85
N ILE A 64 4.31 -8.15 2.59
CA ILE A 64 5.45 -9.02 2.27
C ILE A 64 5.04 -10.48 2.43
N HIS A 65 4.46 -10.86 3.57
CA HIS A 65 4.01 -12.22 3.81
C HIS A 65 2.95 -12.70 2.81
N LEU A 66 2.01 -11.83 2.44
CA LEU A 66 1.02 -12.13 1.42
C LEU A 66 1.68 -12.45 0.08
N LYS A 67 2.69 -11.67 -0.32
CA LYS A 67 3.43 -11.89 -1.57
C LYS A 67 4.15 -13.24 -1.58
N GLU A 68 4.81 -13.60 -0.47
CA GLU A 68 5.48 -14.90 -0.31
C GLU A 68 4.49 -16.07 -0.35
N ASN A 69 3.34 -15.92 0.30
CA ASN A 69 2.27 -16.91 0.30
C ASN A 69 1.69 -17.14 -1.12
N ILE A 70 1.47 -16.06 -1.88
CA ILE A 70 1.00 -16.14 -3.27
C ILE A 70 2.04 -16.86 -4.15
N GLN A 71 3.32 -16.53 -4.01
CA GLN A 71 4.39 -17.18 -4.75
C GLN A 71 4.43 -18.69 -4.48
N THR A 72 4.40 -19.05 -3.19
CA THR A 72 4.37 -20.46 -2.76
C THR A 72 3.15 -21.19 -3.31
N LEU A 73 1.99 -20.53 -3.31
CA LEU A 73 0.77 -21.09 -3.89
C LEU A 73 0.91 -21.41 -5.36
N TYR A 74 1.44 -20.51 -6.17
CA TYR A 74 1.62 -20.77 -7.59
C TYR A 74 2.63 -21.88 -7.86
N GLU A 75 3.69 -21.99 -7.07
CA GLU A 75 4.63 -23.12 -7.18
C GLU A 75 3.96 -24.47 -6.88
N LYS A 76 3.12 -24.53 -5.84
CA LYS A 76 2.38 -25.75 -5.49
C LYS A 76 1.30 -26.08 -6.54
N VAL A 77 0.62 -25.08 -7.08
CA VAL A 77 -0.33 -25.25 -8.19
C VAL A 77 0.36 -25.89 -9.41
N GLU A 78 1.55 -25.43 -9.78
CA GLU A 78 2.27 -25.98 -10.94
C GLU A 78 2.83 -27.39 -10.69
N LYS A 79 3.32 -27.66 -9.47
CA LYS A 79 3.93 -28.95 -9.10
C LYS A 79 2.92 -30.06 -8.83
N GLU A 80 1.85 -29.76 -8.08
CA GLU A 80 0.95 -30.79 -7.51
C GLU A 80 -0.28 -31.07 -8.40
N LEU A 81 -0.68 -30.10 -9.22
CA LEU A 81 -1.90 -30.21 -10.01
C LEU A 81 -1.60 -30.62 -11.46
N SER A 82 -2.47 -31.45 -12.02
CA SER A 82 -2.50 -31.72 -13.45
C SER A 82 -2.93 -30.49 -14.25
N GLN A 83 -2.63 -30.46 -15.55
CA GLN A 83 -3.03 -29.37 -16.42
C GLN A 83 -4.55 -29.08 -16.38
N ARG A 84 -5.38 -30.13 -16.31
CA ARG A 84 -6.85 -30.00 -16.24
C ARG A 84 -7.29 -29.36 -14.92
N GLU A 85 -6.69 -29.77 -13.80
CA GLU A 85 -6.95 -29.20 -12.47
C GLU A 85 -6.52 -27.72 -12.41
N ARG A 86 -5.34 -27.38 -12.93
CA ARG A 86 -4.84 -26.00 -13.00
C ARG A 86 -5.77 -25.09 -13.79
N ILE A 87 -6.22 -25.52 -14.97
CA ILE A 87 -7.16 -24.75 -15.80
C ILE A 87 -8.45 -24.47 -15.02
N ILE A 88 -9.00 -25.50 -14.37
CA ILE A 88 -10.25 -25.36 -13.61
C ILE A 88 -10.07 -24.42 -12.41
N LEU A 89 -8.99 -24.54 -11.63
CA LEU A 89 -8.74 -23.62 -10.51
C LEU A 89 -8.43 -22.20 -10.97
N LYS A 90 -7.67 -22.04 -12.05
CA LYS A 90 -7.35 -20.74 -12.63
C LYS A 90 -8.62 -19.98 -12.97
N MET A 91 -9.56 -20.64 -13.66
CA MET A 91 -10.85 -20.04 -14.00
C MET A 91 -11.75 -19.88 -12.77
N ARG A 92 -11.71 -20.81 -11.82
CA ARG A 92 -12.63 -20.77 -10.67
C ARG A 92 -12.33 -19.63 -9.71
N TYR A 93 -11.05 -19.33 -9.49
CA TYR A 93 -10.57 -18.38 -8.49
C TYR A 93 -9.84 -17.17 -9.09
N GLY A 94 -9.85 -17.00 -10.41
CA GLY A 94 -9.18 -15.88 -11.07
C GLY A 94 -7.66 -15.86 -10.88
N LEU A 95 -7.02 -17.03 -10.76
CA LEU A 95 -5.57 -17.10 -10.52
C LEU A 95 -4.80 -16.47 -11.69
N TYR A 96 -3.63 -15.90 -11.39
CA TYR A 96 -2.80 -15.19 -12.37
C TYR A 96 -3.50 -13.97 -12.98
N ASN A 97 -4.21 -13.21 -12.15
CA ASN A 97 -5.01 -12.04 -12.55
C ASN A 97 -6.05 -12.37 -13.63
N GLY A 98 -6.63 -13.57 -13.55
CA GLY A 98 -7.71 -13.99 -14.43
C GLY A 98 -9.07 -13.62 -13.87
N GLU A 99 -10.10 -13.70 -14.72
CA GLU A 99 -11.49 -13.57 -14.29
C GLU A 99 -11.96 -14.84 -13.57
N GLU A 100 -12.84 -14.66 -12.59
CA GLU A 100 -13.51 -15.77 -11.90
C GLU A 100 -14.75 -16.24 -12.66
N TYR A 101 -14.97 -17.56 -12.67
CA TYR A 101 -16.11 -18.19 -13.33
C TYR A 101 -16.81 -19.15 -12.38
N THR A 102 -18.13 -19.27 -12.55
CA THR A 102 -18.92 -20.31 -11.88
C THR A 102 -18.59 -21.68 -12.46
N GLN A 103 -18.78 -22.75 -11.67
CA GLN A 103 -18.61 -24.12 -12.16
C GLN A 103 -19.49 -24.43 -13.39
N ARG A 104 -20.66 -23.78 -13.51
CA ARG A 104 -21.56 -23.95 -14.67
C ARG A 104 -20.97 -23.29 -15.93
N GLU A 105 -20.35 -22.13 -15.81
CA GLU A 105 -19.67 -21.45 -16.92
C GLU A 105 -18.42 -22.21 -17.34
N ILE A 106 -17.60 -22.65 -16.38
CA ILE A 106 -16.43 -23.49 -16.65
C ILE A 106 -16.85 -24.79 -17.36
N ALA A 107 -17.90 -25.44 -16.89
CA ALA A 107 -18.45 -26.65 -17.50
C ALA A 107 -18.86 -26.41 -18.96
N ARG A 108 -19.55 -25.29 -19.23
CA ARG A 108 -19.97 -24.89 -20.57
C ARG A 108 -18.77 -24.63 -21.48
N GLN A 109 -17.77 -23.88 -21.02
CA GLN A 109 -16.58 -23.56 -21.80
C GLN A 109 -15.71 -24.79 -22.08
N LEU A 110 -15.62 -25.73 -21.12
CA LEU A 110 -14.79 -26.94 -21.23
C LEU A 110 -15.54 -28.15 -21.84
N GLY A 111 -16.80 -28.00 -22.21
CA GLY A 111 -17.62 -29.07 -22.81
C GLY A 111 -17.84 -30.28 -21.89
N ILE A 112 -17.90 -30.07 -20.58
CA ILE A 112 -18.07 -31.14 -19.58
C ILE A 112 -19.22 -30.84 -18.62
N SER A 113 -19.62 -31.83 -17.81
CA SER A 113 -20.69 -31.61 -16.82
C SER A 113 -20.23 -30.75 -15.64
N ARG A 114 -21.14 -29.95 -15.08
CA ARG A 114 -20.89 -29.18 -13.85
C ARG A 114 -20.44 -30.07 -12.70
N SER A 115 -21.05 -31.24 -12.55
CA SER A 115 -20.66 -32.20 -11.50
C SER A 115 -19.24 -32.71 -11.70
N TYR A 116 -18.77 -32.84 -12.94
CA TYR A 116 -17.38 -33.21 -13.20
C TYR A 116 -16.41 -32.09 -12.82
N VAL A 117 -16.71 -30.84 -13.17
CA VAL A 117 -15.93 -29.67 -12.72
C VAL A 117 -15.84 -29.64 -11.19
N SER A 118 -16.98 -29.79 -10.50
CA SER A 118 -17.03 -29.78 -9.03
C SER A 118 -16.16 -30.88 -8.40
N ARG A 119 -16.13 -32.08 -9.00
CA ARG A 119 -15.29 -33.18 -8.52
C ARG A 119 -13.80 -32.88 -8.71
N ILE A 120 -13.42 -32.32 -9.86
CA ILE A 120 -12.03 -31.93 -10.13
C ILE A 120 -11.58 -30.82 -9.17
N GLU A 121 -12.39 -29.76 -9.01
CA GLU A 121 -12.11 -28.66 -8.08
C GLU A 121 -11.88 -29.19 -6.65
N LYS A 122 -12.79 -30.03 -6.15
CA LYS A 122 -12.66 -30.61 -4.80
C LYS A 122 -11.38 -31.43 -4.65
N GLY A 123 -11.04 -32.26 -5.65
CA GLY A 123 -9.83 -33.08 -5.61
C GLY A 123 -8.54 -32.25 -5.63
N ALA A 124 -8.51 -31.21 -6.46
CA ALA A 124 -7.35 -30.32 -6.56
C ALA A 124 -7.16 -29.44 -5.32
N VAL A 125 -8.23 -28.91 -4.73
CA VAL A 125 -8.16 -28.17 -3.46
C VAL A 125 -7.63 -29.05 -2.33
N GLU A 126 -8.06 -30.31 -2.27
CA GLU A 126 -7.57 -31.27 -1.28
C GLU A 126 -6.08 -31.62 -1.47
N LYS A 127 -5.63 -31.76 -2.72
CA LYS A 127 -4.19 -31.94 -3.03
C LYS A 127 -3.37 -30.75 -2.57
N LEU A 128 -3.81 -29.54 -2.90
CA LEU A 128 -3.12 -28.31 -2.47
C LEU A 128 -3.07 -28.23 -0.95
N ARG A 129 -4.19 -28.47 -0.27
CA ARG A 129 -4.26 -28.44 1.20
C ARG A 129 -3.21 -29.35 1.86
N LYS A 130 -3.05 -30.57 1.36
CA LYS A 130 -2.03 -31.53 1.84
C LYS A 130 -0.60 -31.06 1.54
N SER A 131 -0.39 -30.29 0.48
CA SER A 131 0.93 -29.82 0.08
C SER A 131 1.46 -28.63 0.91
N PHE A 132 0.58 -27.98 1.69
CA PHE A 132 0.90 -26.94 2.66
C PHE A 132 0.92 -27.43 4.11
N SER A 133 0.51 -28.68 4.34
CA SER A 133 0.66 -29.36 5.64
C SER A 133 2.08 -29.91 5.76
#